data_AF-A0A6I3U922-F1
#
_entry.id   AF-A0A6I3U922-F1
#
_cell.length_a   1.000
_cell.length_b   1.000
_cell.length_c   1.000
_cell.angle_alpha   90.00
_cell.angle_beta   90.00
_cell.angle_gamma   90.00
#
_symmetry.space_group_name_H-M   'P 1'
#
loop_
_entity.id
_entity.type
_entity.pdbx_description
1 polymer ?
#
loop_
_entity_poly.entity_id
_entity_poly.type
_entity_poly.pdbx_seq_one_letter_code
_entity_poly.pdbx_strand_id
1 'polypeptide(L)'
;YKATIKVYGAKDGKPDLTNLVATKDLDVNLNGLTTPAEVQKGVADNTKDTVDVPASYLDKANFPGPFTAGVNQVIPYEAFGGDGMLTRLLLKASD
;
A
#
# COMPACT_ATOMS: atom_id res chain seq x y z
N TYR A 1 1.22 -16.78 13.01
CA TYR A 1 1.63 -16.27 14.34
C TYR A 1 1.19 -17.25 15.39
N LYS A 2 2.05 -17.57 16.38
CA LYS A 2 1.64 -18.43 17.49
C LYS A 2 1.19 -17.57 18.65
N ALA A 3 0.02 -17.87 19.21
CA ALA A 3 -0.53 -17.19 20.36
C ALA A 3 -0.94 -18.21 21.42
N THR A 4 -0.89 -17.80 22.68
CA THR A 4 -1.29 -18.62 23.82
C THR A 4 -2.42 -17.93 24.56
N ILE A 5 -3.56 -18.60 24.69
CA ILE A 5 -4.64 -18.16 25.56
C ILE A 5 -4.42 -18.76 26.95
N LYS A 6 -4.46 -17.91 27.98
CA LYS A 6 -4.48 -18.29 29.39
C LYS A 6 -5.82 -17.91 30.01
N VAL A 7 -6.50 -18.89 30.60
CA VAL A 7 -7.79 -18.70 31.28
C VAL A 7 -7.55 -18.71 32.78
N TYR A 8 -7.90 -17.61 33.43
CA TYR A 8 -7.76 -17.43 34.87
C TYR A 8 -9.11 -17.47 35.56
N GLY A 9 -9.15 -18.00 36.78
CA GLY A 9 -10.33 -17.93 37.65
C GLY A 9 -10.66 -16.49 38.02
N ALA A 10 -11.91 -16.24 38.43
CA ALA A 10 -12.34 -14.91 38.89
C ALA A 10 -12.25 -14.81 40.41
N LYS A 11 -11.74 -13.69 40.91
CA LYS A 11 -11.77 -13.28 42.32
C LYS A 11 -12.23 -11.83 42.39
N ASP A 12 -13.30 -11.56 43.13
CA ASP A 12 -13.88 -10.22 43.29
C ASP A 12 -14.21 -9.52 41.95
N GLY A 13 -14.66 -10.30 40.96
CA GLY A 13 -15.02 -9.80 39.63
C GLY A 13 -13.83 -9.47 38.72
N LYS A 14 -12.59 -9.79 39.11
CA LYS A 14 -11.37 -9.61 38.29
C LYS A 14 -10.65 -10.96 38.08
N PRO A 15 -9.80 -11.07 37.03
CA PRO A 15 -8.98 -12.26 36.84
C PRO A 15 -7.99 -12.42 38.00
N ASP A 16 -7.96 -13.60 38.61
CA ASP A 16 -6.94 -13.99 39.56
C ASP A 16 -5.75 -14.61 38.80
N LEU A 17 -4.72 -13.80 38.57
CA LEU A 17 -3.53 -14.22 37.82
C LEU A 17 -2.72 -15.33 38.52
N THR A 18 -3.03 -15.65 39.77
CA THR A 18 -2.42 -16.78 40.50
C THR A 18 -3.19 -18.08 40.31
N ASN A 19 -4.42 -18.02 39.80
CA ASN A 19 -5.30 -19.18 39.57
C ASN A 19 -5.47 -19.43 38.06
N LEU A 20 -4.46 -20.04 37.43
CA LEU A 20 -4.51 -20.47 36.04
C LEU A 20 -5.33 -21.76 35.91
N VAL A 21 -6.44 -21.69 35.19
CA VAL A 21 -7.40 -22.80 35.04
C VAL A 21 -7.15 -23.58 33.75
N ALA A 22 -6.74 -22.89 32.68
CA ALA A 22 -6.41 -23.55 31.42
C ALA A 22 -5.41 -22.73 30.59
N THR A 23 -4.65 -23.43 29.75
CA THR A 23 -3.80 -22.83 28.72
C THR A 23 -4.05 -23.54 27.40
N LYS A 24 -4.13 -22.77 26.31
CA LYS A 24 -4.26 -23.33 24.97
C LYS A 24 -3.42 -22.55 23.97
N ASP A 25 -2.57 -23.26 23.25
CA ASP A 25 -1.84 -22.71 22.11
C ASP A 25 -2.70 -22.72 20.86
N LEU A 26 -2.57 -21.65 20.07
CA LEU A 26 -3.31 -21.40 18.85
C LEU A 26 -2.37 -20.87 17.78
N ASP A 27 -2.47 -21.46 16.59
CA ASP A 27 -1.88 -20.90 15.39
C ASP A 27 -2.85 -19.88 14.79
N VAL A 28 -2.47 -18.61 14.88
CA VAL A 28 -3.17 -17.50 14.25
C VAL A 28 -2.65 -17.36 12.83
N ASN A 29 -3.48 -17.69 11.85
CA ASN A 29 -3.20 -17.34 10.47
C ASN A 29 -3.51 -15.84 10.28
N LEU A 30 -2.45 -15.02 10.20
CA LEU A 30 -2.60 -13.65 9.74
C LEU A 30 -2.35 -13.68 8.25
N ASN A 31 -3.40 -13.45 7.45
CA ASN A 31 -3.24 -13.24 6.03
C ASN A 31 -2.50 -11.91 5.84
N GLY A 32 -1.17 -12.00 5.68
CA GLY A 32 -0.32 -10.85 5.45
C GLY A 32 -0.67 -10.18 4.12
N LEU A 33 -0.94 -8.89 4.20
CA LEU A 33 -1.02 -7.94 3.09
C LEU A 33 0.23 -8.10 2.21
N THR A 34 0.08 -8.64 1.00
CA THR A 34 1.01 -8.64 -0.15
C THR A 34 2.52 -8.74 0.16
N THR A 35 3.17 -9.81 -0.28
CA THR A 35 4.62 -9.99 -0.16
C THR A 35 5.41 -8.94 -0.97
N PRO A 36 6.67 -8.61 -0.59
CA PRO A 36 7.51 -7.73 -1.39
C PRO A 36 7.68 -8.18 -2.85
N ALA A 37 7.67 -9.50 -3.10
CA ALA A 37 7.75 -10.07 -4.44
C ALA A 37 6.47 -9.81 -5.25
N GLU A 38 5.29 -9.94 -4.64
CA GLU A 38 4.01 -9.61 -5.28
C GLU A 38 3.90 -8.10 -5.55
N VAL A 39 4.43 -7.25 -4.67
CA VAL A 39 4.49 -5.80 -4.90
C VAL A 39 5.42 -5.47 -6.07
N GLN A 40 6.62 -6.04 -6.09
CA GLN A 40 7.57 -5.85 -7.21
C GLN A 40 6.96 -6.32 -8.54
N LYS A 41 6.32 -7.48 -8.54
CA LYS A 41 5.59 -7.99 -9.70
C LYS A 41 4.46 -7.04 -10.11
N GLY A 42 3.66 -6.56 -9.16
CA GLY A 42 2.58 -5.61 -9.43
C GLY A 42 3.09 -4.31 -10.05
N VAL A 43 4.22 -3.77 -9.58
CA VAL A 43 4.84 -2.58 -10.19
C VAL A 43 5.27 -2.91 -11.62
N ALA A 44 6.09 -3.94 -11.81
CA ALA A 44 6.60 -4.33 -13.13
C ALA A 44 5.49 -4.66 -14.14
N ASP A 45 4.38 -5.24 -13.69
CA ASP A 45 3.25 -5.57 -14.55
C ASP A 45 2.47 -4.33 -15.00
N ASN A 46 2.44 -3.27 -14.19
CA ASN A 46 1.61 -2.10 -14.44
C ASN A 46 2.37 -0.90 -15.02
N THR A 47 3.70 -0.83 -14.88
CA THR A 47 4.51 0.29 -15.38
C THR A 47 5.29 -0.07 -16.64
N LYS A 48 5.44 0.88 -17.56
CA LYS A 48 6.33 0.77 -18.73
C LYS A 48 7.77 1.03 -18.29
N ASP A 49 8.73 0.36 -18.93
CA ASP A 49 10.16 0.59 -18.69
C ASP A 49 10.64 1.90 -19.35
N THR A 50 10.06 2.24 -20.50
CA THR A 50 10.37 3.45 -21.28
C THR A 50 9.09 4.07 -21.86
N VAL A 51 9.08 5.39 -21.97
CA VAL A 51 7.99 6.16 -22.59
C VAL A 51 8.59 7.25 -23.44
N ASP A 52 8.29 7.23 -24.74
CA ASP A 52 8.67 8.31 -25.65
C ASP A 52 7.58 9.39 -25.66
N VAL A 53 7.98 10.64 -25.38
CA VAL A 53 7.07 11.78 -25.30
C VAL A 53 7.52 12.86 -26.28
N PRO A 54 6.64 13.35 -27.18
CA PRO A 54 6.94 14.49 -28.03
C PRO A 54 7.30 15.73 -27.19
N ALA A 55 8.31 16.49 -27.61
CA ALA A 55 8.79 17.66 -26.87
C ALA A 55 7.67 18.69 -26.56
N SER A 56 6.70 18.85 -27.46
CA SER A 56 5.57 19.77 -27.29
C SER A 56 4.64 19.42 -26.11
N TYR A 57 4.69 18.18 -25.60
CA TYR A 57 3.88 17.76 -24.45
C TYR A 57 4.50 18.21 -23.12
N LEU A 58 5.76 18.65 -23.15
CA LEU A 58 6.48 19.17 -21.98
C LEU A 58 6.30 20.68 -21.79
N ASP A 59 5.79 21.40 -22.79
CA ASP A 59 5.67 22.87 -22.76
C ASP A 59 4.88 23.40 -21.54
N LYS A 60 3.93 22.59 -21.05
CA LYS A 60 3.09 22.88 -19.87
C LYS A 60 3.47 22.06 -18.63
N ALA A 61 4.41 21.13 -18.75
CA ALA A 61 4.91 20.29 -17.67
C ALA A 61 6.16 20.94 -17.03
N ASN A 62 5.98 22.15 -16.49
CA ASN A 62 7.08 23.01 -16.03
C ASN A 62 7.18 23.10 -14.50
N PHE A 63 6.53 22.19 -13.78
CA PHE A 63 6.55 22.17 -12.33
C PHE A 63 7.89 21.60 -11.81
N PRO A 64 8.51 22.21 -10.78
CA PRO A 64 9.77 21.71 -10.23
C PRO A 64 9.55 20.41 -9.46
N GLY A 65 10.01 19.28 -10.00
CA GLY A 65 9.95 17.97 -9.36
C GLY A 65 9.64 16.84 -10.35
N PRO A 66 9.57 15.58 -9.89
CA PRO A 66 9.04 14.50 -10.72
C PRO A 66 7.56 14.77 -11.07
N PHE A 67 7.08 14.20 -12.18
CA PHE A 67 5.71 14.37 -12.63
C PHE A 67 4.72 14.14 -11.48
N THR A 68 3.92 15.15 -11.21
CA THR A 68 2.97 15.13 -10.11
C THR A 68 1.79 14.23 -10.45
N ALA A 69 1.88 12.94 -10.14
CA ALA A 69 0.69 12.13 -9.93
C ALA A 69 0.48 11.92 -8.45
N GLY A 70 -0.63 12.43 -7.93
CA GLY A 70 -1.68 11.77 -7.16
C GLY A 70 -1.40 10.64 -6.16
N VAL A 71 -0.17 10.19 -5.92
CA VAL A 71 0.07 9.01 -5.07
C VAL A 71 -0.17 9.30 -3.59
N ASN A 72 -0.45 10.56 -3.19
CA ASN A 72 -0.87 10.96 -1.82
C ASN A 72 -1.60 12.32 -1.73
N GLN A 73 -2.09 12.89 -2.84
CA GLN A 73 -2.74 14.22 -2.87
C GLN A 73 -3.82 14.27 -3.97
N VAL A 74 -4.93 14.99 -3.73
CA VAL A 74 -5.90 15.32 -4.79
C VAL A 74 -5.24 16.31 -5.75
N ILE A 75 -5.08 15.95 -7.03
CA ILE A 75 -4.55 16.85 -8.04
C ILE A 75 -5.68 17.78 -8.52
N PRO A 76 -5.50 19.11 -8.58
CA PRO A 76 -6.46 19.99 -9.22
C PRO A 76 -6.66 19.64 -10.70
N TYR A 77 -7.88 19.77 -11.23
CA TYR A 77 -8.23 19.41 -12.60
C TYR A 77 -7.32 20.11 -13.64
N GLU A 78 -6.86 21.31 -13.32
CA GLU A 78 -5.98 22.14 -14.14
C GLU A 78 -4.59 21.51 -14.33
N ALA A 79 -4.12 20.70 -13.38
CA ALA A 79 -2.85 19.98 -13.47
C ALA A 79 -2.98 18.59 -14.13
N PHE A 80 -4.21 18.12 -14.39
CA PHE A 80 -4.42 16.94 -15.23
C PHE A 80 -4.04 17.19 -16.69
N GLY A 81 -4.10 18.43 -17.20
CA GLY A 81 -3.73 18.77 -18.58
C GLY A 81 -2.23 18.86 -18.87
N GLY A 82 -1.36 18.65 -17.87
CA GLY A 82 0.10 18.69 -17.97
C GLY A 82 0.75 17.44 -17.36
N ASP A 83 1.46 17.59 -16.24
CA ASP A 83 2.13 16.50 -15.50
C ASP A 83 1.23 15.29 -15.21
N GLY A 84 -0.06 15.52 -14.92
CA GLY A 84 -1.02 14.44 -14.66
C GLY A 84 -1.26 13.54 -15.88
N MET A 85 -1.26 14.10 -17.10
CA MET A 85 -1.33 13.32 -18.35
C MET A 85 -0.03 12.56 -18.61
N LEU A 86 1.12 13.18 -18.34
CA LEU A 86 2.44 12.53 -18.54
C LEU A 86 2.64 11.35 -17.60
N THR A 87 2.19 11.46 -16.35
CA THR A 87 2.32 10.34 -15.40
C THR A 87 1.48 9.14 -15.80
N ARG A 88 0.32 9.35 -16.45
CA ARG A 88 -0.50 8.25 -16.98
C ARG A 88 0.24 7.45 -18.06
N LEU A 89 1.13 8.09 -18.82
CA LEU A 89 1.93 7.41 -19.86
C LEU A 89 2.88 6.36 -19.27
N LEU A 90 3.26 6.48 -17.99
CA LEU A 90 4.07 5.46 -17.30
C LEU A 90 3.32 4.14 -17.11
N LEU A 91 1.99 4.12 -17.19
CA LEU A 91 1.18 2.91 -17.01
C LEU A 91 1.04 2.16 -18.33
N LYS A 92 1.19 0.83 -18.32
CA LYS A 92 0.97 -0.01 -19.52
C LYS A 92 -0.45 0.12 -20.09
N ALA A 93 -1.43 0.46 -19.26
CA ALA A 93 -2.82 0.69 -19.67
C ALA A 93 -3.07 2.02 -20.43
N SER A 94 -2.01 2.77 -20.78
CA SER A 94 -2.10 4.04 -21.49
C SER A 94 -1.92 3.93 -23.01
N ASP A 95 -1.61 2.73 -23.52
CA ASP A 95 -1.59 2.44 -24.97
C ASP A 95 -3.01 2.40 -25.57
#